data_AF-A0A917NNU8-F1
#
_entry.id   AF-A0A917NNU8-F1
#
_cell.length_a   1.000
_cell.length_b   1.000
_cell.length_c   1.000
_cell.angle_alpha   90.00
_cell.angle_beta   90.00
_cell.angle_gamma   90.00
#
_symmetry.space_group_name_H-M   'P 1'
#
loop_
_entity.id
_entity.type
_entity.pdbx_description
1 polymer ?
#
loop_
_entity_poly.entity_id
_entity_poly.type
_entity_poly.pdbx_seq_one_letter_code
_entity_poly.pdbx_strand_id
1 'polypeptide(L)'
;MTVNGHQVYGLEISAGMGYRSNSTSGAAVNGQAEGMYMVTSGTHVDNRCCFGYGNAETNDIDTGNGHLDAINFGAECWFSPCYGQGP
;
A
#
# COMPACT_ATOMS: atom_id res chain seq x y z
N MET A 1 -5.17 17.43 -8.97
CA MET A 1 -5.32 16.76 -10.29
C MET A 1 -6.69 17.08 -10.87
N THR A 2 -6.98 16.72 -12.13
CA THR A 2 -8.33 16.85 -12.70
C THR A 2 -8.88 15.51 -13.13
N VAL A 3 -10.14 15.22 -12.83
CA VAL A 3 -10.87 14.02 -13.31
C VAL A 3 -12.05 14.52 -14.13
N ASN A 4 -12.09 14.13 -15.41
CA ASN A 4 -13.11 14.58 -16.38
C ASN A 4 -13.28 16.13 -16.39
N GLY A 5 -12.18 16.88 -16.34
CA GLY A 5 -12.18 18.35 -16.35
C GLY A 5 -12.48 19.04 -15.02
N HIS A 6 -12.81 18.30 -13.96
CA HIS A 6 -13.09 18.86 -12.63
C HIS A 6 -11.87 18.77 -11.71
N GLN A 7 -11.58 19.85 -10.97
CA GLN A 7 -10.49 19.86 -10.00
C GLN A 7 -10.83 18.94 -8.81
N VAL A 8 -9.89 18.06 -8.47
CA VAL A 8 -9.95 17.16 -7.31
C VAL A 8 -8.59 17.08 -6.62
N TYR A 9 -8.60 16.65 -5.37
CA TYR A 9 -7.41 16.47 -4.54
C TYR A 9 -7.12 14.98 -4.36
N GLY A 10 -5.84 14.61 -4.50
CA GLY A 10 -5.34 13.31 -4.05
C GLY A 10 -4.77 13.43 -2.63
N LEU A 11 -4.34 12.29 -2.08
CA LEU A 11 -3.57 12.26 -0.84
C LEU A 11 -2.08 12.25 -1.19
N GLU A 12 -1.36 13.27 -0.77
CA GLU A 12 0.10 13.29 -0.81
C GLU A 12 0.63 12.80 0.54
N ILE A 13 1.36 11.68 0.51
CA ILE A 13 1.86 11.02 1.71
C ILE A 13 3.38 11.20 1.79
N SER A 14 3.84 11.94 2.78
CA SER A 14 5.24 12.05 3.21
C SER A 14 5.60 10.97 4.22
N ALA A 15 6.91 10.68 4.35
CA ALA A 15 7.42 9.75 5.34
C ALA A 15 6.90 10.04 6.76
N GLY A 16 6.42 9.00 7.44
CA GLY A 16 5.83 9.09 8.78
C GLY A 16 4.32 9.34 8.81
N MET A 17 3.67 9.55 7.66
CA MET A 17 2.21 9.64 7.57
C MET A 17 1.61 8.29 7.15
N GLY A 18 0.41 7.99 7.63
CA GLY A 18 -0.32 6.78 7.29
C GLY A 18 -1.76 6.83 7.79
N TYR A 19 -2.63 6.06 7.14
CA TYR A 19 -4.01 5.85 7.55
C TYR A 19 -4.23 4.38 7.83
N ARG A 20 -5.01 4.05 8.85
CA ARG A 20 -5.29 2.67 9.24
C ARG A 20 -6.68 2.53 9.83
N SER A 21 -7.28 1.37 9.61
CA SER A 21 -8.45 0.91 10.34
C SER A 21 -8.21 -0.51 10.82
N ASN A 22 -8.05 -0.68 12.13
CA ASN A 22 -7.84 -1.98 12.77
C ASN A 22 -9.15 -2.70 13.13
N SER A 23 -10.29 -2.04 12.90
CA SER A 23 -11.62 -2.57 13.14
C SER A 23 -12.45 -2.40 11.88
N THR A 24 -12.32 -3.38 10.98
CA THR A 24 -13.00 -3.41 9.68
C THR A 24 -14.16 -4.39 9.68
N SER A 25 -15.13 -4.18 8.79
CA SER A 25 -16.21 -5.13 8.52
C SER A 25 -16.21 -5.48 7.04
N GLY A 26 -16.27 -6.78 6.72
CA GLY A 26 -16.32 -7.29 5.35
C GLY A 26 -14.97 -7.42 4.64
N ALA A 27 -13.85 -7.07 5.29
CA ALA A 27 -12.51 -7.41 4.80
C ALA A 27 -12.29 -8.93 4.88
N ALA A 28 -11.55 -9.49 3.92
CA ALA A 28 -11.23 -10.90 3.90
C ALA A 28 -10.35 -11.28 5.08
N VAL A 29 -10.58 -12.47 5.65
CA VAL A 29 -9.75 -13.01 6.74
C VAL A 29 -9.50 -14.50 6.51
N ASN A 30 -8.46 -15.04 7.16
CA ASN A 30 -8.17 -16.48 7.17
C ASN A 30 -8.06 -17.10 5.75
N GLY A 31 -7.38 -16.41 4.83
CA GLY A 31 -7.15 -16.89 3.46
C GLY A 31 -8.37 -16.85 2.54
N GLN A 32 -9.42 -16.10 2.92
CA GLN A 32 -10.51 -15.78 2.01
C GLN A 32 -10.00 -15.00 0.79
N ALA A 33 -10.64 -15.20 -0.37
CA ALA A 33 -10.27 -14.48 -1.58
C ALA A 33 -10.59 -12.98 -1.45
N GLU A 34 -9.66 -12.15 -1.89
CA GLU A 34 -9.82 -10.69 -1.95
C GLU A 34 -9.24 -10.09 -3.24
N GLY A 35 -9.56 -8.82 -3.48
CA GLY A 35 -9.06 -8.06 -4.61
C GLY A 35 -8.98 -6.58 -4.26
N MET A 36 -7.93 -5.92 -4.72
CA MET A 36 -7.66 -4.52 -4.44
C MET A 36 -7.00 -3.85 -5.64
N TYR A 37 -7.17 -2.53 -5.75
CA TYR A 37 -6.46 -1.71 -6.73
C TYR A 37 -6.11 -0.36 -6.11
N MET A 38 -5.02 0.25 -6.56
CA MET A 38 -4.58 1.58 -6.15
C MET A 38 -4.23 2.39 -7.39
N VAL A 39 -4.67 3.65 -7.44
CA VAL A 39 -4.19 4.64 -8.40
C VAL A 39 -3.27 5.59 -7.65
N THR A 40 -1.98 5.52 -7.95
CA THR A 40 -0.94 6.33 -7.28
C THR A 40 -0.05 7.06 -8.29
N SER A 41 0.68 8.06 -7.82
CA SER A 41 1.71 8.73 -8.62
C SER A 41 2.91 7.79 -8.81
N GLY A 42 3.31 7.56 -10.06
CA GLY A 42 4.52 6.78 -10.37
C GLY A 42 5.83 7.49 -10.05
N THR A 43 5.80 8.77 -9.64
CA THR A 43 7.01 9.58 -9.42
C THR A 43 7.16 10.10 -8.00
N HIS A 44 6.17 9.93 -7.13
CA HIS A 44 6.25 10.29 -5.72
C HIS A 44 6.50 9.03 -4.89
N VAL A 45 7.77 8.62 -4.87
CA VAL A 45 8.22 7.34 -4.32
C VAL A 45 9.58 7.51 -3.63
N ASP A 46 9.90 6.61 -2.72
CA ASP A 46 11.25 6.43 -2.19
C ASP A 46 11.62 4.94 -2.18
N ASN A 47 12.72 4.59 -1.50
CA ASN A 47 13.20 3.22 -1.39
C ASN A 47 13.07 2.66 0.04
N ARG A 48 12.14 3.20 0.84
CA ARG A 48 11.90 2.82 2.23
C ARG A 48 10.61 2.03 2.36
N CYS A 49 10.60 1.12 3.33
CA CYS A 49 9.38 0.45 3.70
C CYS A 49 8.44 1.36 4.51
N CYS A 50 7.14 1.38 4.22
CA CYS A 50 6.51 0.81 3.03
C CYS A 50 5.36 1.72 2.60
N PHE A 51 5.11 1.82 1.29
CA PHE A 51 3.93 2.49 0.76
C PHE A 51 2.88 1.44 0.38
N GLY A 52 2.17 0.99 1.41
CA GLY A 52 1.20 -0.10 1.35
C GLY A 52 -0.26 0.35 1.23
N TYR A 53 -1.07 -0.38 0.46
CA TYR A 53 -2.53 -0.30 0.48
C TYR A 53 -3.15 -1.70 0.40
N GLY A 54 -3.90 -2.09 1.44
CA GLY A 54 -4.56 -3.40 1.47
C GLY A 54 -4.91 -3.87 2.87
N ASN A 55 -4.97 -5.19 3.00
CA ASN A 55 -5.31 -5.93 4.21
C ASN A 55 -4.06 -6.14 5.07
N ALA A 56 -4.20 -5.97 6.38
CA ALA A 56 -3.09 -6.01 7.33
C ALA A 56 -3.59 -6.47 8.71
N GLU A 57 -2.64 -6.66 9.63
CA GLU A 57 -2.91 -7.07 11.00
C GLU A 57 -3.79 -6.06 11.75
N THR A 58 -4.57 -6.50 12.74
CA THR A 58 -5.46 -5.61 13.50
C THR A 58 -4.81 -4.96 14.72
N ASN A 59 -3.52 -5.20 14.94
CA ASN A 59 -2.79 -4.74 16.14
C ASN A 59 -1.52 -3.94 15.82
N ASP A 60 -1.32 -3.57 14.55
CA ASP A 60 -0.15 -2.80 14.09
C ASP A 60 1.20 -3.49 14.30
N ILE A 61 1.22 -4.81 14.50
CA ILE A 61 2.42 -5.59 14.77
C ILE A 61 2.53 -6.69 13.71
N ASP A 62 3.75 -6.92 13.21
CA ASP A 62 4.06 -8.10 12.40
C ASP A 62 3.80 -9.37 13.21
N THR A 63 2.80 -10.14 12.79
CA THR A 63 2.40 -11.39 13.46
C THR A 63 2.80 -12.63 12.68
N GLY A 64 3.61 -12.48 11.63
CA GLY A 64 4.18 -13.56 10.84
C GLY A 64 3.70 -13.62 9.40
N ASN A 65 4.35 -14.49 8.62
CA ASN A 65 4.10 -14.63 7.19
C ASN A 65 2.66 -15.03 6.89
N GLY A 66 2.05 -14.36 5.90
CA GLY A 66 0.69 -14.63 5.44
C GLY A 66 -0.41 -13.89 6.21
N HIS A 67 -0.04 -12.97 7.11
CA HIS A 67 -1.00 -12.14 7.86
C HIS A 67 -1.25 -10.75 7.23
N LEU A 68 -0.67 -10.50 6.06
CA LEU A 68 -0.80 -9.25 5.30
C LEU A 68 -0.96 -9.58 3.81
N ASP A 69 -1.90 -8.90 3.15
CA ASP A 69 -2.08 -8.92 1.70
C ASP A 69 -2.32 -7.47 1.24
N ALA A 70 -1.29 -6.83 0.71
CA ALA A 70 -1.34 -5.43 0.33
C ALA A 70 -0.50 -5.14 -0.90
N ILE A 71 -0.96 -4.18 -1.69
CA ILE A 71 -0.13 -3.55 -2.72
C ILE A 71 0.98 -2.80 -2.02
N ASN A 72 2.22 -3.00 -2.45
CA ASN A 72 3.37 -2.17 -2.04
C ASN A 72 3.98 -1.53 -3.29
N PHE A 73 4.17 -0.21 -3.29
CA PHE A 73 4.65 0.53 -4.46
C PHE A 73 5.78 1.50 -4.09
N GLY A 74 6.99 1.18 -4.54
CA GLY A 74 8.17 2.00 -4.35
C GLY A 74 9.39 1.44 -5.07
N ALA A 75 10.56 2.02 -4.82
CA ALA A 75 11.83 1.63 -5.45
C ALA A 75 12.68 0.68 -4.58
N GLU A 76 12.13 0.19 -3.47
CA GLU A 76 12.80 -0.73 -2.57
C GLU A 76 13.02 -2.11 -3.21
N CYS A 77 14.17 -2.72 -2.92
CA CYS A 77 14.49 -4.09 -3.33
C CYS A 77 14.53 -5.01 -2.12
N TRP A 78 13.39 -5.59 -1.77
CA TRP A 78 13.28 -6.52 -0.63
C TRP A 78 13.76 -7.92 -0.97
N PHE A 79 13.46 -8.40 -2.17
CA PHE A 79 13.77 -9.76 -2.61
C PHE A 79 14.67 -9.71 -3.84
N SER A 80 15.97 -9.97 -3.65
CA SER A 80 16.95 -10.01 -4.72
C SER A 80 16.72 -11.24 -5.63
N PRO A 81 16.91 -11.12 -6.96
CA PRO A 81 17.37 -9.93 -7.68
C PRO A 81 16.24 -8.98 -8.10
N CYS A 82 16.50 -7.67 -7.96
CA CYS A 82 15.67 -6.62 -8.57
C CYS A 82 16.39 -6.03 -9.80
N TYR A 83 15.61 -5.57 -10.78
CA TYR A 83 16.13 -5.05 -12.05
C TYR A 83 15.59 -3.64 -12.33
N GLY A 84 16.39 -2.80 -12.97
CA GLY A 84 16.03 -1.39 -13.21
C GLY A 84 16.26 -0.51 -11.98
N GLN A 85 15.69 0.69 -11.99
CA GLN A 85 15.77 1.65 -10.88
C GLN A 85 14.47 1.71 -10.05
N GLY A 86 13.39 1.12 -10.55
CA GLY A 86 12.08 1.18 -9.91
C GLY A 86 11.51 2.61 -9.77
N PRO A 87 10.27 2.71 -9.27
CA PRO A 87 9.22 1.73 -9.59
C PRO A 87 9.17 1.47 -11.11
#